data_AF-A0A357ECK6-F1
#
_entry.id   AF-A0A357ECK6-F1
#
_cell.length_a   1.000
_cell.length_b   1.000
_cell.length_c   1.000
_cell.angle_alpha   90.00
_cell.angle_beta   90.00
_cell.angle_gamma   90.00
#
_symmetry.space_group_name_H-M   'P 1'
#
loop_
_entity.id
_entity.type
_entity.pdbx_description
1 polymer ?
#
loop_
_entity_poly.entity_id
_entity_poly.type
_entity_poly.pdbx_seq_one_letter_code
_entity_poly.pdbx_strand_id
1 'polypeptide(L)'
;MLCPSPITGRPKLLNILNAYAEQTHQSELADAMRRIESLLTTATLLNGVALDIVTFGMPVRYGWDSSGIGKLLHVVNHRNLRTDGKNWLAKMELPQITMEMPMAWGGDYVQELAVAGSDAVPTTELGKAANKMVWEMVEPYDGFERWLECARRAVRFPSEGRCLLVDYKDSTGSTNPRDHYYGHAVYTRRHAMLFNLTQIVRTFYQI
;
A
#
# COMPACT_ATOMS: atom_id res chain seq x y z
N MET A 1 -10.43 -0.01 -5.30
CA MET A 1 -9.58 1.20 -5.47
C MET A 1 -9.15 1.71 -4.10
N LEU A 2 -8.08 2.51 -3.97
CA LEU A 2 -7.65 3.05 -2.67
C LEU A 2 -8.74 3.95 -2.10
N CYS A 3 -9.44 3.46 -1.08
CA CYS A 3 -10.60 4.12 -0.53
C CYS A 3 -10.99 3.42 0.79
N PRO A 4 -11.04 4.12 1.94
CA PRO A 4 -11.43 3.49 3.20
C PRO A 4 -12.91 3.12 3.27
N SER A 5 -13.75 3.55 2.32
CA SER A 5 -15.16 3.15 2.23
C SER A 5 -15.70 3.22 0.80
N PRO A 6 -16.24 2.13 0.23
CA PRO A 6 -16.85 2.13 -1.10
C PRO A 6 -18.01 3.12 -1.23
N ILE A 7 -18.76 3.29 -0.15
CA ILE A 7 -20.05 3.99 -0.13
C ILE A 7 -19.85 5.51 -0.07
N THR A 8 -18.91 5.97 0.75
CA THR A 8 -18.69 7.40 0.98
C THR A 8 -17.46 7.95 0.27
N GLY A 9 -16.43 7.13 0.05
CA GLY A 9 -15.17 7.64 -0.49
C GLY A 9 -15.14 7.71 -2.02
N ARG A 10 -15.82 6.82 -2.75
CA ARG A 10 -15.89 6.93 -4.23
C ARG A 10 -16.53 8.23 -4.72
N PRO A 11 -17.74 8.60 -4.25
CA PRO A 11 -18.35 9.86 -4.71
C PRO A 11 -17.51 11.06 -4.27
N LYS A 12 -16.92 11.02 -3.07
CA LYS A 12 -16.03 12.08 -2.58
C LYS A 12 -14.80 12.25 -3.47
N LEU A 13 -14.15 11.15 -3.86
CA LEU A 13 -12.99 11.19 -4.75
C LEU A 13 -13.33 11.78 -6.11
N LEU A 14 -14.41 11.29 -6.75
CA LEU A 14 -14.85 11.78 -8.05
C LEU A 14 -15.19 13.27 -8.00
N ASN A 15 -15.87 13.72 -6.94
CA ASN A 15 -16.17 15.14 -6.74
C ASN A 15 -14.91 16.00 -6.61
N ILE A 16 -13.90 15.54 -5.85
CA ILE A 16 -12.61 16.26 -5.72
C ILE A 16 -11.93 16.38 -7.08
N LEU A 17 -11.85 15.29 -7.84
CA LEU A 17 -11.18 15.26 -9.14
C LEU A 17 -11.92 16.09 -10.20
N ASN A 18 -13.25 16.03 -10.25
CA ASN A 18 -14.07 16.86 -11.13
C ASN A 18 -13.91 18.36 -10.82
N ALA A 19 -14.00 18.74 -9.54
CA ALA A 19 -13.81 20.13 -9.14
C ALA A 19 -12.41 20.66 -9.51
N TYR A 20 -11.38 19.84 -9.31
CA TYR A 20 -10.02 20.19 -9.74
C TYR A 20 -9.91 20.35 -11.26
N ALA A 21 -10.49 19.42 -12.03
CA ALA A 21 -10.49 19.47 -13.50
C ALA A 21 -11.18 20.75 -14.02
N GLU A 22 -12.32 21.12 -13.44
CA GLU A 22 -13.05 22.34 -13.79
C GLU A 22 -12.23 23.60 -13.49
N GLN A 23 -11.65 23.69 -12.29
CA GLN A 23 -10.85 24.85 -11.85
C GLN A 23 -9.55 25.02 -12.65
N THR A 24 -9.02 23.94 -13.21
CA THR A 24 -7.79 23.95 -14.00
C THR A 24 -8.03 23.86 -15.51
N HIS A 25 -9.30 23.89 -15.94
CA HIS A 25 -9.71 23.77 -17.34
C HIS A 25 -9.17 22.51 -18.04
N GLN A 26 -9.04 21.40 -17.30
CA GLN A 26 -8.60 20.10 -17.83
C GLN A 26 -9.81 19.27 -18.32
N SER A 27 -10.28 19.58 -19.54
CA SER A 27 -11.45 18.90 -20.14
C SER A 27 -11.27 17.39 -20.27
N GLU A 28 -10.06 16.94 -20.62
CA GLU A 28 -9.74 15.50 -20.74
C GLU A 28 -9.88 14.75 -19.41
N LEU A 29 -9.48 15.37 -18.31
CA LEU A 29 -9.62 14.78 -16.97
C LEU A 29 -11.10 14.68 -16.58
N ALA A 30 -11.89 15.71 -16.85
CA ALA A 30 -13.33 15.70 -16.59
C ALA A 30 -14.06 14.63 -17.42
N ASP A 31 -13.70 14.48 -18.71
CA ASP A 31 -14.23 13.41 -19.57
C ASP A 31 -13.87 12.01 -19.06
N ALA A 32 -12.63 11.83 -18.61
CA ALA A 32 -12.17 10.57 -18.03
C ALA A 32 -12.94 10.23 -16.75
N MET A 33 -13.16 11.21 -15.86
CA MET A 33 -13.92 11.00 -14.62
C MET A 33 -15.38 10.64 -14.89
N ARG A 34 -16.07 11.34 -15.80
CA ARG A 34 -17.43 10.99 -16.22
C ARG A 34 -17.53 9.57 -16.76
N ARG A 35 -16.57 9.16 -17.58
CA ARG A 35 -16.53 7.79 -18.12
C ARG A 35 -16.34 6.75 -17.02
N ILE A 36 -15.41 6.99 -16.09
CA ILE A 36 -15.15 6.07 -14.96
C ILE A 36 -16.38 5.97 -14.07
N GLU A 37 -17.03 7.08 -13.74
CA GLU A 37 -18.24 7.10 -12.92
C GLU A 37 -19.39 6.27 -13.53
N SER A 38 -19.60 6.40 -14.84
CA SER A 38 -20.59 5.60 -15.57
C SER A 38 -20.26 4.09 -15.54
N LEU A 39 -18.99 3.72 -15.72
CA LEU A 39 -18.54 2.32 -15.68
C LEU A 39 -18.65 1.71 -14.26
N LEU A 40 -18.36 2.51 -13.23
CA LEU A 40 -18.52 2.09 -11.83
C LEU A 40 -19.99 1.83 -11.50
N THR A 41 -20.90 2.71 -11.94
CA THR A 41 -22.34 2.61 -11.69
C THR A 41 -22.94 1.36 -12.34
N THR A 42 -22.44 0.98 -13.52
CA THR A 42 -22.92 -0.20 -14.25
C THR A 42 -22.21 -1.50 -13.82
N ALA A 43 -21.27 -1.44 -12.87
CA ALA A 43 -20.41 -2.57 -12.49
C ALA A 43 -19.69 -3.24 -13.67
N THR A 44 -19.50 -2.51 -14.77
CA THR A 44 -18.83 -2.98 -16.00
C THR A 44 -17.41 -2.43 -16.13
N LEU A 45 -16.82 -1.97 -15.02
CA LEU A 45 -15.42 -1.55 -15.00
C LEU A 45 -14.56 -2.70 -15.59
N LEU A 46 -13.73 -2.38 -16.58
CA LEU A 46 -12.97 -3.35 -17.37
C LEU A 46 -13.81 -4.38 -18.16
N ASN A 47 -14.98 -3.99 -18.66
CA ASN A 47 -15.90 -4.82 -19.44
C ASN A 47 -16.35 -6.11 -18.69
N GLY A 48 -16.48 -6.04 -17.36
CA GLY A 48 -16.90 -7.18 -16.53
C GLY A 48 -15.78 -8.15 -16.17
N VAL A 49 -14.53 -7.85 -16.51
CA VAL A 49 -13.36 -8.61 -16.07
C VAL A 49 -13.04 -8.28 -14.61
N ALA A 50 -12.81 -9.32 -13.80
CA ALA A 50 -12.32 -9.16 -12.44
C ALA A 50 -10.82 -8.79 -12.46
N LEU A 51 -10.46 -7.69 -11.80
CA LEU A 51 -9.06 -7.27 -11.63
C LEU A 51 -8.49 -7.86 -10.34
N ASP A 52 -7.55 -8.78 -10.46
CA ASP A 52 -6.76 -9.27 -9.34
C ASP A 52 -5.55 -8.35 -9.11
N ILE A 53 -5.34 -7.92 -7.87
CA ILE A 53 -4.32 -6.94 -7.49
C ILE A 53 -3.34 -7.55 -6.50
N VAL A 54 -2.05 -7.38 -6.78
CA VAL A 54 -0.97 -7.72 -5.86
C VAL A 54 -0.17 -6.48 -5.53
N THR A 55 0.06 -6.23 -4.25
CA THR A 55 0.88 -5.11 -3.78
C THR A 55 2.13 -5.66 -3.09
N PHE A 56 3.26 -4.99 -3.29
CA PHE A 56 4.52 -5.33 -2.63
C PHE A 56 4.95 -4.19 -1.71
N GLY A 57 5.08 -4.44 -0.41
CA GLY A 57 5.51 -3.42 0.55
C GLY A 57 4.55 -2.24 0.70
N MET A 58 3.25 -2.45 0.45
CA MET A 58 2.26 -1.38 0.55
C MET A 58 1.98 -1.00 2.02
N PRO A 59 1.83 0.31 2.33
CA PRO A 59 1.47 0.75 3.67
C PRO A 59 0.16 0.19 4.15
N VAL A 60 0.17 -0.29 5.38
CA VAL A 60 -1.01 -0.81 6.09
C VAL A 60 -2.06 0.28 6.35
N ARG A 61 -1.68 1.56 6.30
CA ARG A 61 -2.57 2.69 6.59
C ARG A 61 -3.49 3.11 5.43
N TYR A 62 -3.27 2.58 4.23
CA TYR A 62 -4.15 2.81 3.10
C TYR A 62 -5.30 1.81 3.07
N GLY A 63 -6.54 2.30 3.13
CA GLY A 63 -7.72 1.46 2.99
C GLY A 63 -7.99 1.05 1.54
N TRP A 64 -8.52 -0.15 1.35
CA TRP A 64 -8.96 -0.62 0.04
C TRP A 64 -10.49 -0.73 -0.05
N ASP A 65 -11.03 -0.23 -1.15
CA ASP A 65 -12.37 -0.57 -1.57
C ASP A 65 -12.30 -1.81 -2.46
N SER A 66 -12.78 -2.92 -1.90
CA SER A 66 -12.82 -4.23 -2.52
C SER A 66 -13.97 -4.42 -3.50
N SER A 67 -14.92 -3.49 -3.57
CA SER A 67 -16.03 -3.63 -4.51
C SER A 67 -15.51 -3.45 -5.93
N GLY A 68 -15.69 -4.44 -6.80
CA GLY A 68 -15.20 -4.38 -8.19
C GLY A 68 -13.74 -4.76 -8.41
N ILE A 69 -13.03 -5.28 -7.40
CA ILE A 69 -11.77 -6.03 -7.61
C ILE A 69 -12.04 -7.53 -7.37
N GLY A 70 -11.27 -8.40 -8.03
CA GLY A 70 -11.39 -9.84 -7.87
C GLY A 70 -10.74 -10.32 -6.58
N LYS A 71 -9.42 -10.45 -6.59
CA LYS A 71 -8.60 -10.86 -5.45
C LYS A 71 -7.59 -9.75 -5.10
N LEU A 72 -7.33 -9.59 -3.82
CA LEU A 72 -6.33 -8.64 -3.32
C LEU A 72 -5.31 -9.40 -2.47
N LEU A 73 -4.02 -9.27 -2.81
CA LEU A 73 -2.90 -9.85 -2.06
C LEU A 73 -1.87 -8.77 -1.73
N HIS A 74 -1.52 -8.69 -0.47
CA HIS A 74 -0.41 -7.90 0.04
C HIS A 74 0.77 -8.81 0.34
N VAL A 75 1.91 -8.56 -0.29
CA VAL A 75 3.16 -9.26 -0.01
C VAL A 75 4.06 -8.32 0.77
N VAL A 76 4.48 -8.74 1.96
CA VAL A 76 5.28 -7.93 2.88
C VAL A 76 6.54 -8.69 3.27
N ASN A 77 7.69 -8.08 3.05
CA ASN A 77 8.98 -8.58 3.50
C ASN A 77 9.04 -8.47 5.03
N HIS A 78 9.15 -9.62 5.68
CA HIS A 78 9.16 -9.74 7.12
C HIS A 78 10.12 -10.83 7.57
N ARG A 79 11.00 -10.47 8.51
CA ARG A 79 11.83 -11.41 9.25
C ARG A 79 11.38 -11.47 10.70
N ASN A 80 11.05 -12.69 11.15
CA ASN A 80 10.68 -12.93 12.53
C ASN A 80 11.94 -12.92 13.41
N LEU A 81 11.98 -12.00 14.37
CA LEU A 81 13.12 -11.83 15.27
C LEU A 81 13.00 -12.66 16.55
N ARG A 82 11.81 -13.22 16.80
CA ARG A 82 11.58 -14.08 17.95
C ARG A 82 12.29 -15.41 17.76
N THR A 83 13.00 -15.84 18.79
CA THR A 83 13.70 -17.13 18.85
C THR A 83 12.95 -18.19 19.66
N ASP A 84 11.79 -17.85 20.24
CA ASP A 84 11.04 -18.71 21.16
C ASP A 84 10.02 -19.64 20.48
N GLY A 85 10.05 -19.73 19.14
CA GLY A 85 9.15 -20.57 18.35
C GLY A 85 7.69 -20.07 18.31
N LYS A 86 7.35 -18.97 18.99
CA LYS A 86 5.98 -18.42 19.02
C LYS A 86 5.76 -17.44 17.87
N ASN A 87 5.89 -17.94 16.65
CA ASN A 87 5.82 -17.13 15.43
C ASN A 87 4.45 -16.44 15.24
N TRP A 88 3.38 -16.98 15.83
CA TRP A 88 2.05 -16.36 15.82
C TRP A 88 1.94 -15.10 16.71
N LEU A 89 2.92 -14.87 17.61
CA LEU A 89 3.07 -13.64 18.38
C LEU A 89 4.10 -12.70 17.77
N ALA A 90 4.74 -13.08 16.65
CA ALA A 90 5.73 -12.25 15.99
C ALA A 90 5.06 -10.98 15.46
N LYS A 91 5.34 -9.88 16.16
CA LYS A 91 4.99 -8.53 15.74
C LYS A 91 6.11 -7.94 14.89
N MET A 92 5.87 -6.77 14.32
CA MET A 92 6.99 -5.89 13.97
C MET A 92 7.63 -5.34 15.22
N GLU A 93 8.89 -5.73 15.41
CA GLU A 93 9.76 -5.08 16.35
C GLU A 93 10.15 -3.76 15.68
N LEU A 94 9.67 -2.66 16.26
CA LEU A 94 10.26 -1.37 15.99
C LEU A 94 11.76 -1.46 16.25
N PRO A 95 12.59 -0.72 15.51
CA PRO A 95 14.03 -0.72 15.72
C PRO A 95 14.35 -0.41 17.19
N GLN A 96 14.87 -1.37 17.94
CA GLN A 96 15.21 -1.23 19.36
C GLN A 96 16.57 -0.54 19.52
N ILE A 97 17.44 -0.69 18.52
CA ILE A 97 18.73 -0.01 18.44
C ILE A 97 18.91 0.61 17.05
N THR A 98 19.71 1.68 16.98
CA THR A 98 19.93 2.46 15.75
C THR A 98 20.49 1.65 14.58
N MET A 99 21.10 0.49 14.84
CA MET A 99 21.70 -0.39 13.83
C MET A 99 20.71 -1.33 13.13
N GLU A 100 19.51 -1.56 13.68
CA GLU A 100 18.54 -2.51 13.10
C GLU A 100 17.92 -2.01 11.81
N MET A 101 17.64 -0.70 11.71
CA MET A 101 17.11 -0.07 10.50
C MET A 101 18.11 -0.11 9.32
N PRO A 102 19.37 0.32 9.48
CA PRO A 102 20.38 0.21 8.44
C PRO A 102 20.64 -1.22 7.95
N MET A 103 20.33 -2.24 8.74
CA MET A 103 20.46 -3.65 8.36
C MET A 103 19.13 -4.26 7.91
N ALA A 104 18.05 -3.47 7.91
CA ALA A 104 16.68 -3.90 7.65
C ALA A 104 16.26 -5.14 8.44
N TRP A 105 16.76 -5.34 9.66
CA TRP A 105 16.74 -6.63 10.39
C TRP A 105 15.33 -7.22 10.56
N GLY A 106 14.28 -6.40 10.72
CA GLY A 106 12.88 -6.82 10.82
C GLY A 106 12.11 -7.04 9.49
N GLY A 107 12.74 -6.78 8.35
CA GLY A 107 12.11 -6.82 7.02
C GLY A 107 12.03 -5.42 6.39
N ASP A 108 10.87 -5.06 5.87
CA ASP A 108 10.64 -3.78 5.17
C ASP A 108 10.20 -2.65 6.11
N TYR A 109 11.17 -1.85 6.58
CA TYR A 109 10.89 -0.69 7.42
C TYR A 109 10.33 0.51 6.65
N VAL A 110 10.46 0.55 5.31
CA VAL A 110 9.87 1.64 4.52
C VAL A 110 8.35 1.52 4.56
N GLN A 111 7.83 0.32 4.35
CA GLN A 111 6.40 0.02 4.38
C GLN A 111 5.75 0.47 5.70
N GLU A 112 6.44 0.25 6.82
CA GLU A 112 5.94 0.60 8.16
C GLU A 112 6.05 2.11 8.42
N LEU A 113 7.23 2.69 8.19
CA LEU A 113 7.57 4.01 8.74
C LEU A 113 7.52 5.14 7.70
N ALA A 114 7.66 4.86 6.41
CA ALA A 114 8.12 5.88 5.45
C ALA A 114 7.38 5.97 4.10
N VAL A 115 6.54 5.01 3.69
CA VAL A 115 5.92 5.07 2.35
C VAL A 115 4.76 6.07 2.24
N ALA A 116 3.78 6.11 3.15
CA ALA A 116 2.68 7.08 2.99
C ALA A 116 3.13 8.50 3.35
N GLY A 117 2.65 9.48 2.59
CA GLY A 117 3.16 10.85 2.62
C GLY A 117 4.48 11.05 1.85
N SER A 118 5.00 10.02 1.16
CA SER A 118 6.17 10.17 0.27
C SER A 118 5.81 10.62 -1.15
N ASP A 119 4.53 10.93 -1.39
CA ASP A 119 4.04 11.38 -2.69
C ASP A 119 4.68 12.70 -3.13
N ALA A 120 4.85 12.85 -4.44
CA ALA A 120 5.27 14.11 -5.02
C ALA A 120 4.18 15.17 -4.81
N VAL A 121 4.51 16.23 -4.07
CA VAL A 121 3.57 17.32 -3.81
C VAL A 121 3.38 18.15 -5.09
N PRO A 122 2.12 18.44 -5.50
CA PRO A 122 1.87 19.28 -6.65
C PRO A 122 2.47 20.69 -6.50
N THR A 123 2.89 21.28 -7.62
CA THR A 123 3.54 22.60 -7.62
C THR A 123 2.54 23.76 -7.51
N THR A 124 1.29 23.57 -7.93
CA THR A 124 0.25 24.60 -7.93
C THR A 124 -0.58 24.59 -6.66
N GLU A 125 -1.06 25.75 -6.22
CA GLU A 125 -1.89 25.86 -5.01
C GLU A 125 -3.21 25.08 -5.13
N LEU A 126 -3.85 25.12 -6.30
CA LEU A 126 -5.03 24.30 -6.58
C LEU A 126 -4.71 22.80 -6.51
N GLY A 127 -3.56 22.39 -7.04
CA GLY A 127 -3.09 21.01 -6.96
C GLY A 127 -2.81 20.57 -5.53
N LYS A 128 -2.16 21.41 -4.73
CA LYS A 128 -1.92 21.15 -3.30
C LYS A 128 -3.21 21.01 -2.52
N ALA A 129 -4.20 21.88 -2.78
CA ALA A 129 -5.51 21.82 -2.15
C ALA A 129 -6.25 20.53 -2.52
N ALA A 130 -6.28 20.15 -3.80
CA ALA A 130 -6.88 18.90 -4.25
C ALA A 130 -6.17 17.68 -3.65
N ASN A 131 -4.83 17.67 -3.66
CA ASN A 131 -4.02 16.61 -3.06
C ASN A 131 -4.31 16.46 -1.57
N LYS A 132 -4.42 17.56 -0.82
CA LYS A 132 -4.79 17.51 0.60
C LYS A 132 -6.16 16.88 0.82
N MET A 133 -7.16 17.23 0.01
CA MET A 133 -8.51 16.63 0.11
C MET A 133 -8.52 15.13 -0.18
N VAL A 134 -7.73 14.68 -1.18
CA VAL A 134 -7.56 13.26 -1.48
C VAL A 134 -6.82 12.57 -0.33
N TRP A 135 -5.75 13.17 0.16
CA TRP A 135 -4.93 12.65 1.25
C TRP A 135 -5.74 12.39 2.52
N GLU A 136 -6.52 13.37 2.99
CA GLU A 136 -7.43 13.21 4.13
C GLU A 136 -8.47 12.10 3.92
N MET A 137 -8.76 11.75 2.66
CA MET A 137 -9.66 10.65 2.33
C MET A 137 -8.95 9.30 2.28
N VAL A 138 -7.77 9.18 1.69
CA VAL A 138 -7.07 7.89 1.52
C VAL A 138 -6.20 7.51 2.71
N GLU A 139 -5.79 8.49 3.52
CA GLU A 139 -5.06 8.34 4.77
C GLU A 139 -5.89 8.91 5.93
N PRO A 140 -7.08 8.36 6.24
CA PRO A 140 -7.88 8.82 7.38
C PRO A 140 -7.18 8.56 8.73
N TYR A 141 -6.07 7.81 8.69
CA TYR A 141 -5.21 7.47 9.81
C TYR A 141 -3.85 8.17 9.76
N ASP A 142 -3.71 9.20 8.91
CA ASP A 142 -2.54 10.06 8.93
C ASP A 142 -2.44 10.85 10.25
N GLY A 143 -1.22 11.18 10.65
CA GLY A 143 -0.90 11.86 11.89
C GLY A 143 0.01 11.04 12.80
N PHE A 144 0.89 11.75 13.51
CA PHE A 144 1.91 11.14 14.38
C PHE A 144 1.33 10.18 15.42
N GLU A 145 0.17 10.50 16.00
CA GLU A 145 -0.43 9.71 17.08
C GLU A 145 -0.92 8.34 16.60
N ARG A 146 -1.58 8.29 15.43
CA ARG A 146 -2.08 7.04 14.86
C ARG A 146 -0.98 6.28 14.12
N TRP A 147 -0.02 6.96 13.50
CA TRP A 147 1.24 6.36 13.07
C TRP A 147 1.94 5.65 14.23
N LEU A 148 2.09 6.34 15.36
CA LEU A 148 2.70 5.80 16.57
C LEU A 148 1.88 4.65 17.15
N GLU A 149 0.55 4.70 17.06
CA GLU A 149 -0.31 3.58 17.46
C GLU A 149 -0.15 2.38 16.54
N CYS A 150 -0.11 2.56 15.21
CA CYS A 150 0.12 1.50 14.24
C CYS A 150 1.52 0.88 14.41
N ALA A 151 2.53 1.71 14.64
CA ALA A 151 3.90 1.32 14.98
C ALA A 151 3.95 0.53 16.31
N ARG A 152 3.31 1.03 17.38
CA ARG A 152 3.23 0.34 18.68
C ARG A 152 2.45 -0.97 18.63
N ARG A 153 1.38 -1.01 17.85
CA ARG A 153 0.58 -2.23 17.61
C ARG A 153 1.28 -3.16 16.63
N ALA A 154 2.28 -2.66 15.93
CA ALA A 154 3.04 -3.36 14.90
C ALA A 154 2.13 -3.98 13.85
N VAL A 155 1.15 -3.19 13.37
CA VAL A 155 0.15 -3.67 12.41
C VAL A 155 0.81 -3.83 11.05
N ARG A 156 0.86 -5.08 10.57
CA ARG A 156 1.47 -5.47 9.28
C ARG A 156 0.46 -5.85 8.20
N PHE A 157 -0.80 -5.95 8.60
CA PHE A 157 -1.85 -6.53 7.79
C PHE A 157 -2.87 -5.45 7.45
N PRO A 158 -3.06 -5.14 6.16
CA PRO A 158 -4.24 -4.42 5.72
C PRO A 158 -5.50 -5.17 6.16
N SER A 159 -6.56 -4.45 6.50
CA SER A 159 -7.85 -5.03 6.89
C SER A 159 -8.56 -5.72 5.72
N GLU A 160 -8.20 -5.34 4.49
CA GLU A 160 -8.77 -5.90 3.27
C GLU A 160 -7.81 -6.84 2.55
N GLY A 161 -8.36 -7.82 1.83
CA GLY A 161 -7.58 -8.77 1.06
C GLY A 161 -6.87 -9.83 1.91
N ARG A 162 -5.92 -10.52 1.28
CA ARG A 162 -5.02 -11.49 1.93
C ARG A 162 -3.66 -10.87 2.10
N CYS A 163 -2.92 -11.27 3.12
CA CYS A 163 -1.55 -10.84 3.31
C CYS A 163 -0.62 -12.05 3.46
N LEU A 164 0.52 -11.98 2.79
CA LEU A 164 1.61 -12.95 2.84
C LEU A 164 2.84 -12.27 3.42
N LEU A 165 3.29 -12.76 4.58
CA LEU A 165 4.57 -12.38 5.17
C LEU A 165 5.67 -13.28 4.61
N VAL A 166 6.72 -12.69 4.07
CA VAL A 166 7.81 -13.41 3.42
C VAL A 166 9.14 -12.98 4.02
N ASP A 167 9.91 -13.95 4.51
CA ASP A 167 11.34 -13.74 4.74
C ASP A 167 12.10 -13.99 3.43
N TYR A 168 12.48 -12.91 2.76
CA TYR A 168 13.24 -12.99 1.50
C TYR A 168 14.74 -13.26 1.70
N LYS A 169 15.24 -13.23 2.93
CA LYS A 169 16.67 -13.37 3.25
C LYS A 169 17.55 -12.37 2.49
N ASP A 170 17.06 -11.14 2.34
CA ASP A 170 17.72 -10.04 1.62
C ASP A 170 18.80 -9.33 2.45
N SER A 171 18.73 -9.45 3.77
CA SER A 171 19.71 -8.89 4.72
C SER A 171 20.65 -9.95 5.28
N THR A 172 21.59 -10.45 4.50
CA THR A 172 22.58 -11.43 5.01
C THR A 172 24.03 -10.97 4.92
N GLY A 173 24.30 -9.67 4.69
CA GLY A 173 25.69 -9.20 4.69
C GLY A 173 25.99 -7.75 4.34
N SER A 174 25.04 -6.96 3.84
CA SER A 174 25.25 -5.52 3.63
C SER A 174 24.66 -4.70 4.76
N THR A 175 25.44 -3.76 5.29
CA THR A 175 24.99 -2.72 6.23
C THR A 175 24.68 -1.41 5.52
N ASN A 176 24.79 -1.37 4.18
CA ASN A 176 24.51 -0.18 3.38
C ASN A 176 23.02 -0.12 3.03
N PRO A 177 22.26 0.89 3.56
CA PRO A 177 20.82 0.98 3.34
C PRO A 177 20.42 1.09 1.88
N ARG A 178 21.31 1.54 0.99
CA ARG A 178 21.05 1.64 -0.46
C ARG A 178 20.92 0.27 -1.14
N ASP A 179 21.52 -0.77 -0.57
CA ASP A 179 21.53 -2.09 -1.18
C ASP A 179 20.21 -2.84 -0.95
N HIS A 180 19.47 -2.52 0.11
CA HIS A 180 18.20 -3.15 0.42
C HIS A 180 17.05 -2.14 0.55
N TYR A 181 17.31 -0.83 0.46
CA TYR A 181 16.34 0.25 0.70
C TYR A 181 15.53 -0.02 1.97
N TYR A 182 16.22 -0.22 3.10
CA TYR A 182 15.59 -0.59 4.38
C TYR A 182 14.67 -1.83 4.29
N GLY A 183 14.99 -2.76 3.40
CA GLY A 183 14.25 -4.03 3.18
C GLY A 183 13.17 -3.94 2.10
N HIS A 184 12.94 -2.76 1.54
CA HIS A 184 11.89 -2.53 0.54
C HIS A 184 12.30 -2.91 -0.88
N ALA A 185 13.60 -2.86 -1.21
CA ALA A 185 14.04 -3.13 -2.59
C ALA A 185 13.87 -4.59 -3.00
N VAL A 186 13.67 -5.51 -2.06
CA VAL A 186 13.70 -6.94 -2.34
C VAL A 186 12.65 -7.40 -3.35
N TYR A 187 11.48 -6.77 -3.35
CA TYR A 187 10.35 -7.19 -4.20
C TYR A 187 10.63 -7.07 -5.70
N THR A 188 11.54 -6.17 -6.08
CA THR A 188 11.92 -5.91 -7.48
C THR A 188 13.23 -6.59 -7.87
N ARG A 189 13.88 -7.30 -6.95
CA ARG A 189 15.11 -8.05 -7.25
C ARG A 189 14.78 -9.24 -8.17
N ARG A 190 15.62 -9.45 -9.18
CA ARG A 190 15.46 -10.53 -10.17
C ARG A 190 15.28 -11.92 -9.53
N HIS A 191 16.03 -12.21 -8.46
CA HIS A 191 15.93 -13.50 -7.76
C HIS A 191 14.59 -13.70 -7.04
N ALA A 192 13.92 -12.61 -6.63
CA ALA A 192 12.64 -12.65 -5.95
C ALA A 192 11.45 -12.80 -6.91
N MET A 193 11.59 -12.42 -8.19
CA MET A 193 10.48 -12.38 -9.15
C MET A 193 9.79 -13.74 -9.35
N LEU A 194 10.55 -14.83 -9.56
CA LEU A 194 9.97 -16.16 -9.74
C LEU A 194 9.29 -16.65 -8.46
N PHE A 195 9.90 -16.39 -7.30
CA PHE A 195 9.29 -16.69 -6.01
C PHE A 195 7.98 -15.93 -5.85
N ASN A 196 7.96 -14.62 -6.11
CA ASN A 196 6.77 -13.76 -6.01
C ASN A 196 5.64 -14.29 -6.90
N LEU A 197 5.92 -14.56 -8.18
CA LEU A 197 4.93 -15.10 -9.10
C LEU A 197 4.38 -16.45 -8.60
N THR A 198 5.24 -17.32 -8.10
CA THR A 198 4.84 -18.61 -7.53
C THR A 198 3.91 -18.40 -6.34
N GLN A 199 4.24 -17.51 -5.41
CA GLN A 199 3.38 -17.22 -4.26
C GLN A 199 2.04 -16.62 -4.67
N ILE A 200 2.02 -15.71 -5.66
CA ILE A 200 0.79 -15.14 -6.20
C ILE A 200 -0.10 -16.24 -6.75
N VAL A 201 0.43 -17.10 -7.63
CA VAL A 201 -0.35 -18.16 -8.28
C VAL A 201 -0.88 -19.15 -7.25
N ARG A 202 -0.04 -19.57 -6.29
CA ARG A 202 -0.45 -20.47 -5.19
C ARG A 202 -1.54 -19.84 -4.33
N THR A 203 -1.37 -18.59 -3.96
CA THR A 203 -2.30 -17.89 -3.07
C THR A 203 -3.63 -17.63 -3.78
N PHE A 204 -3.60 -17.19 -5.03
CA PHE A 204 -4.83 -16.83 -5.75
C PHE A 204 -5.55 -18.02 -6.36
N TYR A 205 -4.86 -18.98 -6.95
CA TYR A 205 -5.49 -19.91 -7.91
C TYR A 205 -5.33 -21.39 -7.57
N GLN A 206 -4.55 -21.75 -6.56
CA GLN A 206 -4.50 -23.12 -6.09
C GLN A 206 -5.52 -23.31 -4.96
N ILE A 207 -6.34 -24.36 -5.11
CA ILE A 207 -7.38 -24.79 -4.17
C ILE A 207 -6.78 -25.84 -3.25
#